data_AF-A0A7V8N2W2-F1
#
_entry.id   AF-A0A7V8N2W2-F1
#
_cell.length_a   1.000
_cell.length_b   1.000
_cell.length_c   1.000
_cell.angle_alpha   90.00
_cell.angle_beta   90.00
_cell.angle_gamma   90.00
#
_symmetry.space_group_name_H-M   'P 1'
#
loop_
_entity.id
_entity.type
_entity.pdbx_description
1 polymer ?
#
loop_
_entity_poly.entity_id
_entity_poly.type
_entity_poly.pdbx_seq_one_letter_code
_entity_poly.pdbx_strand_id
1 'polypeptide(L)'
;MTKHSKLPNKALKRTLIVSVLLALSSLFLLFIITKPKESQETLEYEGNHYFGTTYISPNLNFDEEKTTIFGKSEYLGSYTIKTFNKKSKLWSIESISPKKLIVEMNPGKSSTNFRTWTNKNLSSQKDAFEFLNPKYLTYAIQDNEKTSIETMNSQTQDKVIKEVKNILNKKPAFKTSQTIKATSTYEIYFNNDYKQSLVLQVSLLKIKKRGNVMSLSGDTGYIQYWQVSDKLLNLSK
;
A
#
# COMPACT_ATOMS: atom_id res chain seq x y z
N MET A 1 44.20 34.48 56.99
CA MET A 1 43.06 34.23 56.08
C MET A 1 43.60 33.93 54.69
N THR A 2 43.66 32.66 54.28
CA THR A 2 43.95 32.26 52.89
C THR A 2 42.67 31.69 52.29
N LYS A 3 42.07 32.42 51.35
CA LYS A 3 40.91 31.96 50.58
C LYS A 3 41.37 30.90 49.57
N HIS A 4 41.07 29.64 49.83
CA HIS A 4 41.12 28.60 48.79
C HIS A 4 39.96 28.81 47.80
N SER A 5 40.27 29.35 46.63
CA SER A 5 39.34 29.32 45.50
C SER A 5 39.25 27.88 44.98
N LYS A 6 38.11 27.22 45.21
CA LYS A 6 37.78 25.95 44.55
C LYS A 6 37.55 26.23 43.07
N LEU A 7 38.61 26.12 42.26
CA LEU A 7 38.49 26.09 40.81
C LEU A 7 37.56 24.92 40.42
N PRO A 8 36.51 25.14 39.63
CA PRO A 8 35.62 24.07 39.24
C PRO A 8 36.39 23.05 38.40
N ASN A 9 36.37 21.79 38.86
CA ASN A 9 37.13 20.70 38.27
C ASN A 9 36.72 20.51 36.79
N LYS A 10 37.61 20.94 35.87
CA LYS A 10 37.39 20.97 34.42
C LYS A 10 37.07 19.57 33.87
N ALA A 11 37.57 18.52 34.54
CA ALA A 11 37.24 17.13 34.26
C ALA A 11 35.76 16.83 34.55
N LEU A 12 35.24 17.23 35.70
CA LEU A 12 33.83 17.02 36.09
C LEU A 12 32.86 17.70 35.11
N LYS A 13 33.17 18.92 34.66
CA LYS A 13 32.37 19.62 33.64
C LYS A 13 32.36 18.89 32.30
N ARG A 14 33.52 18.36 31.86
CA ARG A 14 33.60 17.57 30.62
C ARG A 14 32.82 16.27 30.73
N THR A 15 32.92 15.55 31.85
CA THR A 15 32.16 14.32 32.07
C THR A 15 30.66 14.59 32.08
N LEU A 16 30.22 15.68 32.73
CA LEU A 16 28.81 16.08 32.75
C LEU A 16 28.28 16.36 31.33
N ILE A 17 29.05 17.10 30.52
CA ILE A 17 28.67 17.42 29.13
C ILE A 17 28.54 16.14 28.28
N VAL A 18 29.49 15.21 28.40
CA VAL A 18 29.45 13.94 27.67
C VAL A 18 28.26 13.08 28.10
N SER A 19 27.97 13.00 29.39
CA SER A 19 26.80 12.27 29.90
C SER A 19 25.48 12.87 29.41
N VAL A 20 25.37 14.20 29.35
CA VAL A 20 24.18 14.89 28.81
C VAL A 20 24.03 14.63 27.31
N LEU A 21 25.12 14.68 26.54
CA LEU A 21 25.10 14.37 25.10
C LEU A 21 24.71 12.91 24.82
N LEU A 22 25.17 11.97 25.64
CA LEU A 22 24.78 10.56 25.54
C LEU A 22 23.31 10.32 25.93
N ALA A 23 22.81 11.02 26.95
CA ALA A 23 21.40 10.99 27.33
C ALA A 23 20.50 11.57 26.21
N LEU A 24 20.93 12.69 25.61
CA LEU A 24 20.20 13.30 24.49
C LEU A 24 20.23 12.44 23.23
N SER A 25 21.36 11.80 22.91
CA SER A 25 21.45 10.90 21.76
C SER A 25 20.64 9.62 21.94
N SER A 26 20.61 9.06 23.15
CA SER A 26 19.75 7.91 23.48
C SER A 26 18.27 8.27 23.46
N LEU A 27 17.86 9.43 23.98
CA LEU A 27 16.47 9.93 23.83
C LEU A 27 16.10 10.18 22.36
N PHE A 28 17.02 10.73 21.56
CA PHE A 28 16.79 10.96 20.13
C PHE A 28 16.64 9.65 19.35
N LEU A 29 17.49 8.66 19.65
CA LEU A 29 17.36 7.30 19.11
C LEU A 29 16.03 6.66 19.53
N LEU A 30 15.65 6.80 20.80
CA LEU A 30 14.37 6.32 21.30
C LEU A 30 13.21 6.98 20.52
N PHE A 31 13.24 8.30 20.35
CA PHE A 31 12.23 9.06 19.60
C PHE A 31 12.13 8.63 18.13
N ILE A 32 13.26 8.31 17.46
CA ILE A 32 13.26 7.77 16.10
C ILE A 32 12.63 6.38 16.06
N ILE A 33 12.91 5.52 17.05
CA ILE A 33 12.40 4.15 17.14
C ILE A 33 10.91 4.14 17.53
N THR A 34 10.48 5.08 18.38
CA THR A 34 9.11 5.20 18.90
C THR A 34 8.28 6.21 18.14
N LYS A 35 8.73 6.71 16.98
CA LYS A 35 7.89 7.57 16.14
C LYS A 35 6.54 6.85 15.97
N PRO A 36 5.42 7.47 16.37
CA PRO A 36 4.13 6.85 16.19
C PRO A 36 4.00 6.53 14.69
N LYS A 37 3.68 5.27 14.39
CA LYS A 37 3.22 4.92 13.04
C LYS A 37 2.13 5.92 12.70
N GLU A 38 2.19 6.53 11.52
CA GLU A 38 1.12 7.41 11.04
C GLU A 38 -0.22 6.72 11.33
N SER A 39 -1.10 7.44 12.04
CA SER A 39 -2.41 6.91 12.39
C SER A 39 -3.16 6.64 11.10
N GLN A 40 -3.44 5.38 10.82
CA GLN A 40 -4.22 4.97 9.67
C GLN A 40 -5.60 5.63 9.75
N GLU A 41 -6.07 6.15 8.62
CA GLU A 41 -7.38 6.78 8.56
C GLU A 41 -8.50 5.76 8.84
N THR A 42 -9.54 6.21 9.53
CA THR A 42 -10.69 5.38 9.90
C THR A 42 -12.01 6.04 9.51
N LEU A 43 -13.04 5.22 9.29
CA LEU A 43 -14.40 5.64 8.96
C LEU A 43 -15.39 4.84 9.80
N GLU A 44 -16.36 5.50 10.41
CA GLU A 44 -17.51 4.87 11.03
C GLU A 44 -18.76 5.08 10.16
N TYR A 45 -19.44 3.99 9.81
CA TYR A 45 -20.65 4.03 8.99
C TYR A 45 -21.62 2.90 9.39
N GLU A 46 -22.87 3.28 9.68
CA GLU A 46 -23.94 2.38 10.15
C GLU A 46 -23.50 1.46 11.31
N GLY A 47 -22.77 2.02 12.28
CA GLY A 47 -22.27 1.28 13.45
C GLY A 47 -21.08 0.33 13.17
N ASN A 48 -20.56 0.31 11.94
CA ASN A 48 -19.36 -0.44 11.58
C ASN A 48 -18.15 0.49 11.54
N HIS A 49 -17.00 -0.02 11.99
CA HIS A 49 -15.72 0.68 11.95
C HIS A 49 -14.86 0.13 10.81
N TYR A 50 -14.29 1.02 10.01
CA TYR A 50 -13.48 0.69 8.84
C TYR A 50 -12.11 1.38 8.89
N PHE A 51 -11.12 0.74 8.29
CA PHE A 51 -9.76 1.22 8.10
C PHE A 51 -9.51 1.51 6.63
N GLY A 52 -8.94 2.68 6.34
CA GLY A 52 -8.55 3.07 4.99
C GLY A 52 -7.38 2.20 4.51
N THR A 53 -7.42 1.79 3.24
CA THR A 53 -6.32 1.05 2.61
C THR A 53 -6.05 1.59 1.21
N THR A 54 -4.77 1.64 0.83
CA THR A 54 -4.33 1.91 -0.55
C THR A 54 -3.77 0.67 -1.26
N TYR A 55 -3.74 -0.48 -0.58
CA TYR A 55 -3.29 -1.74 -1.17
C TYR A 55 -4.33 -2.35 -2.12
N ILE A 56 -5.61 -2.09 -1.85
CA ILE A 56 -6.75 -2.61 -2.61
C ILE A 56 -7.48 -1.41 -3.18
N SER A 57 -7.55 -1.33 -4.50
CA SER A 57 -8.21 -0.24 -5.22
C SER A 57 -9.47 -0.74 -5.93
N PRO A 58 -10.53 0.06 -6.01
CA PRO A 58 -11.58 -0.20 -6.99
C PRO A 58 -11.01 -0.10 -8.40
N ASN A 59 -11.37 -1.03 -9.26
CA ASN A 59 -11.10 -0.88 -10.68
C ASN A 59 -12.20 0.03 -11.25
N LEU A 60 -11.81 1.12 -11.90
CA LEU A 60 -12.73 2.16 -12.34
C LEU A 60 -12.89 2.15 -13.86
N ASN A 61 -14.13 2.20 -14.32
CA ASN A 61 -14.48 2.44 -15.70
C ASN A 61 -14.83 3.91 -15.90
N PHE A 62 -14.17 4.53 -16.87
CA PHE A 62 -14.39 5.91 -17.29
C PHE A 62 -15.12 5.89 -18.62
N ASP A 63 -16.40 6.25 -18.60
CA ASP A 63 -17.00 6.81 -19.80
C ASP A 63 -16.89 8.34 -19.72
N GLU A 64 -16.95 9.03 -20.86
CA GLU A 64 -16.75 10.47 -20.98
C GLU A 64 -17.69 11.32 -20.09
N GLU A 65 -18.71 10.69 -19.48
CA GLU A 65 -19.73 11.34 -18.66
C GLU A 65 -19.69 10.95 -17.18
N LYS A 66 -19.29 9.72 -16.84
CA LYS A 66 -19.29 9.17 -15.47
C LYS A 66 -18.14 8.20 -15.22
N THR A 67 -17.65 8.26 -13.99
CA THR A 67 -16.79 7.22 -13.41
C THR A 67 -17.67 6.19 -12.70
N THR A 68 -17.46 4.91 -13.00
CA THR A 68 -18.14 3.76 -12.35
C THR A 68 -17.11 2.74 -11.88
N ILE A 69 -17.51 1.83 -10.98
CA ILE A 69 -16.66 0.71 -10.55
C ILE A 69 -16.98 -0.49 -11.45
N PHE A 70 -15.96 -1.23 -11.90
CA PHE A 70 -16.16 -2.47 -12.66
C PHE A 70 -17.02 -3.47 -11.87
N GLY A 71 -17.81 -4.27 -12.59
CA GLY A 71 -18.82 -5.13 -11.98
C GLY A 71 -20.07 -4.35 -11.56
N LYS A 72 -20.82 -4.87 -10.60
CA LYS A 72 -22.00 -4.17 -10.05
C LYS A 72 -21.67 -3.57 -8.69
N SER A 73 -22.10 -2.32 -8.50
CA SER A 73 -21.99 -1.58 -7.26
C SER A 73 -23.32 -0.92 -6.91
N GLU A 74 -23.57 -0.70 -5.63
CA GLU A 74 -24.77 -0.05 -5.12
C GLU A 74 -24.39 1.18 -4.31
N TYR A 75 -25.12 2.27 -4.50
CA TYR A 75 -24.91 3.50 -3.74
C TYR A 75 -25.48 3.37 -2.34
N LEU A 76 -24.62 3.55 -1.33
CA LEU A 76 -24.99 3.41 0.08
C LEU A 76 -25.41 4.74 0.71
N GLY A 77 -24.92 5.86 0.18
CA GLY A 77 -25.22 7.18 0.71
C GLY A 77 -24.06 8.15 0.57
N SER A 78 -24.23 9.32 1.18
CA SER A 78 -23.22 10.37 1.19
C SER A 78 -23.04 10.94 2.59
N TYR A 79 -21.82 11.35 2.90
CA TYR A 79 -21.49 12.04 4.13
C TYR A 79 -20.59 13.24 3.82
N THR A 80 -20.51 14.18 4.76
CA THR A 80 -19.61 15.32 4.65
C THR A 80 -18.36 15.04 5.49
N ILE A 81 -17.20 15.05 4.85
CA ILE A 81 -15.94 15.00 5.55
C ILE A 81 -15.75 16.34 6.26
N LYS A 82 -15.87 16.34 7.60
CA LYS A 82 -15.85 17.55 8.43
C LYS A 82 -14.58 18.39 8.22
N THR A 83 -13.43 17.75 8.02
CA THR A 83 -12.13 18.41 7.87
C THR A 83 -11.97 19.20 6.57
N PHE A 84 -12.63 18.77 5.49
CA PHE A 84 -12.48 19.37 4.16
C PHE A 84 -13.76 20.01 3.62
N ASN A 85 -14.84 19.99 4.41
CA ASN A 85 -16.20 20.36 3.99
C ASN A 85 -16.58 19.80 2.61
N LYS A 86 -16.13 18.57 2.32
CA LYS A 86 -16.33 17.90 1.04
C LYS A 86 -17.36 16.79 1.21
N LYS A 87 -18.36 16.78 0.33
CA LYS A 87 -19.30 15.66 0.24
C LYS A 87 -18.59 14.48 -0.39
N SER A 88 -18.63 13.35 0.28
CA SER A 88 -18.15 12.06 -0.20
C SER A 88 -19.32 11.10 -0.33
N LYS A 89 -19.21 10.18 -1.29
CA LYS A 89 -20.22 9.17 -1.57
C LYS A 89 -19.62 7.79 -1.28
N LEU A 90 -20.48 6.87 -0.85
CA LEU A 90 -20.12 5.50 -0.49
C LEU A 90 -20.85 4.53 -1.41
N TRP A 91 -20.14 3.47 -1.81
CA TRP A 91 -20.68 2.36 -2.59
C TRP A 91 -20.28 1.02 -1.99
N SER A 92 -21.17 0.03 -2.15
CA SER A 92 -20.85 -1.39 -1.97
C SER A 92 -20.49 -2.03 -3.32
N ILE A 93 -19.89 -3.21 -3.27
CA ILE A 93 -19.61 -4.04 -4.44
C ILE A 93 -20.47 -5.29 -4.31
N GLU A 94 -21.27 -5.63 -5.32
CA GLU A 94 -22.28 -6.72 -5.24
C GLU A 94 -21.68 -8.06 -4.78
N SER A 95 -20.44 -8.38 -5.20
CA SER A 95 -19.78 -9.64 -4.81
C SER A 95 -19.14 -9.62 -3.42
N ILE A 96 -19.22 -8.51 -2.70
CA ILE A 96 -18.57 -8.30 -1.40
C ILE A 96 -19.54 -7.66 -0.41
N SER A 97 -19.76 -8.34 0.72
CA SER A 97 -20.60 -7.81 1.80
C SER A 97 -20.15 -6.38 2.21
N PRO A 98 -21.07 -5.39 2.31
CA PRO A 98 -20.72 -4.03 2.73
C PRO A 98 -20.13 -3.97 4.15
N LYS A 99 -20.49 -4.90 5.04
CA LYS A 99 -19.85 -5.06 6.36
C LYS A 99 -18.35 -5.41 6.30
N LYS A 100 -17.83 -5.82 5.14
CA LYS A 100 -16.42 -6.15 4.93
C LYS A 100 -15.67 -5.01 4.26
N LEU A 101 -16.27 -4.40 3.24
CA LEU A 101 -15.61 -3.38 2.43
C LEU A 101 -16.64 -2.44 1.80
N ILE A 102 -16.32 -1.15 1.82
CA ILE A 102 -17.03 -0.10 1.09
C ILE A 102 -16.02 0.76 0.33
N VAL A 103 -16.46 1.35 -0.78
CA VAL A 103 -15.66 2.26 -1.58
C VAL A 103 -16.17 3.67 -1.37
N GLU A 104 -15.28 4.59 -1.06
CA GLU A 104 -15.52 6.02 -1.16
C GLU A 104 -14.96 6.53 -2.48
N MET A 105 -15.72 7.35 -3.18
CA MET A 105 -15.32 8.07 -4.38
C MET A 105 -16.30 9.25 -4.62
N ASN A 106 -16.05 10.07 -5.64
CA ASN A 106 -17.01 11.08 -6.09
C ASN A 106 -17.17 10.92 -7.61
N PRO A 107 -18.38 10.68 -8.14
CA PRO A 107 -18.55 10.48 -9.57
C PRO A 107 -18.47 11.84 -10.27
N GLY A 108 -17.72 11.93 -11.38
CA GLY A 108 -17.60 13.13 -12.21
C GLY A 108 -16.70 12.91 -13.43
N LYS A 109 -16.68 13.88 -14.35
CA LYS A 109 -15.94 13.82 -15.64
C LYS A 109 -14.41 13.82 -15.51
N SER A 110 -13.86 14.36 -14.42
CA SER A 110 -12.41 14.51 -14.25
C SER A 110 -12.02 14.76 -12.78
N SER A 111 -12.04 13.73 -11.92
CA SER A 111 -11.09 13.56 -10.80
C SER A 111 -11.44 12.33 -9.96
N THR A 112 -10.50 11.38 -9.91
CA THR A 112 -10.61 10.04 -9.34
C THR A 112 -10.07 9.98 -7.93
N ASN A 113 -10.64 10.77 -7.02
CA ASN A 113 -10.34 10.59 -5.61
C ASN A 113 -11.24 9.46 -5.11
N PHE A 114 -10.65 8.28 -4.95
CA PHE A 114 -11.30 7.13 -4.35
C PHE A 114 -10.49 6.62 -3.17
N ARG A 115 -11.16 5.89 -2.29
CA ARG A 115 -10.56 5.18 -1.18
C ARG A 115 -11.35 3.91 -0.91
N THR A 116 -10.62 2.85 -0.59
CA THR A 116 -11.23 1.60 -0.12
C THR A 116 -11.18 1.57 1.40
N TRP A 117 -12.31 1.26 2.01
CA TRP A 117 -12.47 1.13 3.45
C TRP A 117 -12.77 -0.32 3.78
N THR A 118 -11.99 -0.93 4.67
CA THR A 118 -12.11 -2.36 5.02
C THR A 118 -12.36 -2.55 6.50
N ASN A 119 -13.07 -3.61 6.87
CA ASN A 119 -13.38 -3.92 8.27
C ASN A 119 -12.20 -4.52 9.05
N LYS A 120 -11.02 -4.61 8.44
CA LYS A 120 -9.78 -5.08 9.05
C LYS A 120 -8.69 -4.06 8.83
N ASN A 121 -7.82 -3.91 9.82
CA ASN A 121 -6.60 -3.16 9.61
C ASN A 121 -5.63 -4.00 8.75
N LEU A 122 -5.52 -3.65 7.47
CA LEU A 122 -4.58 -4.29 6.53
C LEU A 122 -3.20 -3.65 6.68
N SER A 123 -2.41 -4.17 7.61
CA SER A 123 -1.14 -3.57 8.03
C SER A 123 0.05 -3.87 7.11
N SER A 124 -0.15 -4.74 6.11
CA SER A 124 0.88 -5.16 5.17
C SER A 124 0.30 -5.57 3.82
N GLN A 125 1.17 -5.61 2.81
CA GLN A 125 0.86 -6.16 1.48
C GLN A 125 0.35 -7.61 1.54
N LYS A 126 0.89 -8.42 2.47
CA LYS A 126 0.44 -9.79 2.69
C LYS A 126 -1.00 -9.82 3.19
N ASP A 127 -1.31 -9.02 4.21
CA ASP A 127 -2.66 -8.94 4.77
C ASP A 127 -3.67 -8.51 3.71
N ALA A 128 -3.29 -7.54 2.88
CA ALA A 128 -4.11 -7.08 1.75
C ALA A 128 -4.33 -8.18 0.71
N PHE A 129 -3.29 -8.93 0.35
CA PHE A 129 -3.40 -10.05 -0.59
C PHE A 129 -4.31 -11.15 -0.05
N GLU A 130 -4.18 -11.50 1.23
CA GLU A 130 -5.03 -12.51 1.89
C GLU A 130 -6.48 -12.04 2.04
N PHE A 131 -6.68 -10.75 2.34
CA PHE A 131 -8.01 -10.15 2.42
C PHE A 131 -8.72 -10.12 1.07
N LEU A 132 -8.00 -9.70 0.01
CA LEU A 132 -8.53 -9.65 -1.34
C LEU A 132 -8.89 -11.05 -1.86
N ASN A 133 -8.12 -12.07 -1.46
CA ASN A 133 -8.29 -13.46 -1.85
C ASN A 133 -8.47 -13.60 -3.38
N PRO A 134 -7.44 -13.25 -4.16
CA PRO A 134 -7.57 -13.11 -5.60
C PRO A 134 -7.87 -14.46 -6.27
N LYS A 135 -8.78 -14.42 -7.25
CA LYS A 135 -9.23 -15.59 -8.04
C LYS A 135 -9.16 -15.35 -9.54
N TYR A 136 -8.84 -14.13 -9.95
CA TYR A 136 -8.78 -13.73 -11.34
C TYR A 136 -7.58 -12.82 -11.57
N LEU A 137 -6.75 -13.13 -12.56
CA LEU A 137 -5.59 -12.31 -12.91
C LEU A 137 -5.67 -11.80 -14.33
N THR A 138 -5.42 -10.50 -14.45
CA THR A 138 -5.09 -9.86 -15.72
C THR A 138 -3.67 -9.32 -15.65
N TYR A 139 -3.05 -9.10 -16.79
CA TYR A 139 -1.71 -8.53 -16.87
C TYR A 139 -1.59 -7.58 -18.06
N ALA A 140 -0.75 -6.56 -17.90
CA ALA A 140 -0.45 -5.62 -18.98
C ALA A 140 0.76 -6.12 -19.77
N ILE A 141 0.62 -6.15 -21.09
CA ILE A 141 1.73 -6.28 -22.04
C ILE A 141 1.94 -4.92 -22.69
N GLN A 142 3.19 -4.46 -22.70
CA GLN A 142 3.58 -3.24 -23.39
C GLN A 142 4.28 -3.62 -24.70
N ASP A 143 3.60 -3.44 -25.83
CA ASP A 143 4.18 -3.61 -27.17
C ASP A 143 4.10 -2.28 -27.91
N ASN A 144 5.26 -1.74 -28.30
CA ASN A 144 5.44 -0.62 -29.23
C ASN A 144 4.26 0.37 -29.30
N GLU A 145 4.04 1.10 -28.20
CA GLU A 145 3.05 2.18 -28.01
C GLU A 145 1.61 1.77 -27.61
N LYS A 146 1.27 0.47 -27.58
CA LYS A 146 -0.02 0.01 -27.06
C LYS A 146 0.16 -0.88 -25.82
N THR A 147 -0.59 -0.55 -24.77
CA THR A 147 -0.77 -1.43 -23.61
C THR A 147 -2.03 -2.24 -23.82
N SER A 148 -1.90 -3.57 -23.96
CA SER A 148 -3.05 -4.48 -23.88
C SER A 148 -3.15 -5.06 -22.48
N ILE A 149 -4.37 -5.24 -21.99
CA ILE A 149 -4.64 -6.00 -20.76
C ILE A 149 -5.19 -7.36 -21.18
N GLU A 150 -4.48 -8.42 -20.81
CA GLU A 150 -4.84 -9.79 -21.13
C GLU A 150 -5.25 -10.55 -19.88
N THR A 151 -6.09 -11.57 -20.07
CA THR A 151 -6.46 -12.50 -19.01
C THR A 151 -5.47 -13.66 -19.00
N MET A 152 -4.91 -13.96 -17.83
CA MET A 152 -4.02 -15.08 -17.65
C MET A 152 -4.77 -16.41 -17.73
N ASN A 153 -4.18 -17.46 -18.32
CA ASN A 153 -4.78 -18.80 -18.36
C ASN A 153 -5.06 -19.32 -16.94
N SER A 154 -6.22 -19.97 -16.73
CA SER A 154 -6.66 -20.47 -15.41
C SER A 154 -5.63 -21.35 -14.69
N GLN A 155 -4.93 -22.25 -15.38
CA GLN A 155 -3.88 -23.08 -14.77
C GLN A 155 -2.66 -22.28 -14.33
N THR A 156 -2.37 -21.18 -15.03
CA THR A 156 -1.27 -20.27 -14.73
C THR A 156 -1.64 -19.36 -13.56
N GLN A 157 -2.90 -18.93 -13.48
CA GLN A 157 -3.41 -18.08 -12.41
C GLN A 157 -3.13 -18.66 -11.02
N ASP A 158 -3.50 -19.92 -10.79
CA ASP A 158 -3.27 -20.59 -9.50
C ASP A 158 -1.78 -20.69 -9.14
N LYS A 159 -0.93 -20.94 -10.13
CA LYS A 159 0.52 -21.02 -9.95
C LYS A 159 1.10 -19.65 -9.57
N VAL A 160 0.65 -18.58 -10.22
CA VAL A 160 1.08 -17.20 -9.95
C VAL A 160 0.59 -16.74 -8.59
N ILE A 161 -0.68 -16.96 -8.23
CA ILE A 161 -1.23 -16.66 -6.89
C ILE A 161 -0.41 -17.34 -5.80
N LYS A 162 -0.14 -18.64 -5.97
CA LYS A 162 0.65 -19.41 -5.00
C LYS A 162 2.08 -18.90 -4.87
N GLU A 163 2.74 -18.59 -5.98
CA GLU A 163 4.11 -18.08 -5.97
C GLU A 163 4.19 -16.69 -5.32
N VAL A 164 3.29 -15.77 -5.67
CA VAL A 164 3.23 -14.43 -5.06
C VAL A 164 2.93 -14.52 -3.57
N LYS A 165 1.99 -15.38 -3.15
CA LYS A 165 1.74 -15.64 -1.73
C LYS A 165 2.99 -16.13 -1.00
N ASN A 166 3.76 -17.04 -1.62
CA ASN A 166 5.02 -17.53 -1.05
C ASN A 166 6.08 -16.43 -0.95
N ILE A 167 6.13 -15.50 -1.91
CA ILE A 167 7.06 -14.37 -1.90
C ILE A 167 6.67 -13.38 -0.78
N LEU A 168 5.39 -13.04 -0.65
CA LEU A 168 4.89 -12.12 0.38
C LEU A 168 5.05 -12.66 1.80
N ASN A 169 5.17 -13.98 1.98
CA ASN A 169 5.53 -14.61 3.25
C ASN A 169 7.00 -14.41 3.65
N LYS A 170 7.85 -13.93 2.73
CA LYS A 170 9.25 -13.62 3.01
C LYS A 170 9.41 -12.14 3.34
N LYS A 171 10.47 -11.80 4.07
CA LYS A 171 10.85 -10.40 4.28
C LYS A 171 11.21 -9.75 2.95
N PRO A 172 10.80 -8.48 2.71
CA PRO A 172 11.22 -7.75 1.54
C PRO A 172 12.75 -7.61 1.53
N ALA A 173 13.35 -7.67 0.36
CA ALA A 173 14.79 -7.49 0.18
C ALA A 173 15.22 -6.06 0.51
N PHE A 174 14.34 -5.08 0.22
CA PHE A 174 14.52 -3.69 0.63
C PHE A 174 13.17 -2.94 0.56
N LYS A 175 13.12 -1.77 1.19
CA LYS A 175 12.01 -0.81 1.11
C LYS A 175 12.56 0.59 0.88
N THR A 176 11.85 1.42 0.13
CA THR A 176 12.26 2.82 -0.14
C THR A 176 11.05 3.70 -0.36
N SER A 177 11.14 4.96 0.09
CA SER A 177 10.16 6.01 -0.19
C SER A 177 10.50 6.79 -1.46
N GLN A 178 11.66 6.52 -2.06
CA GLN A 178 12.15 7.20 -3.26
C GLN A 178 11.85 6.38 -4.52
N THR A 179 11.60 7.09 -5.61
CA THR A 179 11.52 6.50 -6.96
C THR A 179 12.82 5.79 -7.31
N ILE A 180 12.71 4.53 -7.71
CA ILE A 180 13.85 3.76 -8.22
C ILE A 180 13.86 3.77 -9.74
N LYS A 181 15.06 3.74 -10.33
CA LYS A 181 15.21 3.46 -11.76
C LYS A 181 15.11 1.95 -11.99
N ALA A 182 14.03 1.51 -12.61
CA ALA A 182 13.79 0.11 -12.97
C ALA A 182 13.12 0.03 -14.34
N THR A 183 13.31 -1.10 -15.03
CA THR A 183 12.56 -1.42 -16.24
C THR A 183 11.37 -2.28 -15.83
N SER A 184 10.14 -1.80 -16.05
CA SER A 184 8.97 -2.66 -15.86
C SER A 184 8.99 -3.77 -16.90
N THR A 185 8.73 -4.99 -16.44
CA THR A 185 8.67 -6.18 -17.30
C THR A 185 7.22 -6.62 -17.47
N TYR A 186 6.43 -6.62 -16.37
CA TYR A 186 5.01 -6.94 -16.36
C TYR A 186 4.30 -6.21 -15.23
N GLU A 187 3.06 -5.80 -15.46
CA GLU A 187 2.12 -5.43 -14.39
C GLU A 187 1.06 -6.52 -14.29
N ILE A 188 0.89 -7.10 -13.10
CA ILE A 188 -0.10 -8.14 -12.83
C ILE A 188 -1.16 -7.55 -11.90
N TYR A 189 -2.42 -7.67 -12.31
CA TYR A 189 -3.59 -7.21 -11.58
C TYR A 189 -4.29 -8.41 -10.96
N PHE A 190 -4.18 -8.51 -9.63
CA PHE A 190 -4.84 -9.54 -8.84
C PHE A 190 -6.23 -9.05 -8.50
N ASN A 191 -7.27 -9.71 -9.01
CA ASN A 191 -8.66 -9.33 -8.81
C ASN A 191 -9.38 -10.32 -7.89
N ASN A 192 -10.35 -9.82 -7.13
CA ASN A 192 -11.18 -10.64 -6.24
C ASN A 192 -11.95 -11.74 -7.01
N ASP A 193 -12.44 -11.42 -8.20
CA ASP A 193 -13.15 -12.32 -9.11
C ASP A 193 -13.11 -11.78 -10.57
N TYR A 194 -13.78 -12.48 -11.50
CA TYR A 194 -13.83 -12.12 -12.93
C TYR A 194 -14.57 -10.81 -13.22
N LYS A 195 -15.38 -10.29 -12.28
CA LYS A 195 -16.03 -8.98 -12.41
C LYS A 195 -15.03 -7.84 -12.21
N GLN A 196 -13.86 -8.14 -11.63
CA GLN A 196 -12.71 -7.24 -11.50
C GLN A 196 -13.05 -5.93 -10.77
N SER A 197 -13.95 -5.99 -9.78
CA SER A 197 -14.37 -4.80 -9.04
C SER A 197 -13.26 -4.23 -8.15
N LEU A 198 -12.42 -5.10 -7.60
CA LEU A 198 -11.27 -4.74 -6.77
C LEU A 198 -10.00 -5.34 -7.33
N VAL A 199 -8.92 -4.57 -7.23
CA VAL A 199 -7.61 -4.95 -7.72
C VAL A 199 -6.52 -4.65 -6.71
N LEU A 200 -5.58 -5.57 -6.60
CA LEU A 200 -4.24 -5.33 -6.06
C LEU A 200 -3.25 -5.43 -7.21
N GLN A 201 -2.47 -4.37 -7.41
CA GLN A 201 -1.48 -4.30 -8.49
C GLN A 201 -0.11 -4.75 -8.00
N VAL A 202 0.52 -5.61 -8.80
CA VAL A 202 1.88 -6.09 -8.60
C VAL A 202 2.71 -5.74 -9.83
N SER A 203 3.84 -5.06 -9.61
CA SER A 203 4.80 -4.77 -10.67
C SER A 203 5.97 -5.73 -10.60
N LEU A 204 6.31 -6.35 -11.73
CA LEU A 204 7.54 -7.12 -11.91
C LEU A 204 8.56 -6.25 -12.64
N LEU A 205 9.68 -5.99 -11.98
CA LEU A 205 10.66 -5.00 -12.38
C LEU A 205 12.06 -5.61 -12.49
N LYS A 206 12.87 -5.08 -13.39
CA LYS A 206 14.31 -5.35 -13.45
C LYS A 206 15.10 -4.13 -12.98
N ILE A 207 15.91 -4.32 -11.95
CA ILE A 207 16.76 -3.25 -11.38
C ILE A 207 18.22 -3.54 -11.70
N LYS A 208 18.92 -2.55 -12.27
CA LYS A 208 20.35 -2.64 -12.56
C LYS A 208 21.11 -2.99 -11.27
N LYS A 209 21.92 -4.07 -11.30
CA LYS A 209 22.68 -4.66 -10.18
C LYS A 209 21.88 -5.40 -9.09
N ARG A 210 20.54 -5.39 -9.11
CA ARG A 210 19.70 -6.12 -8.12
C ARG A 210 18.85 -7.22 -8.73
N GLY A 211 18.84 -7.37 -10.05
CA GLY A 211 18.11 -8.44 -10.73
C GLY A 211 16.61 -8.17 -10.79
N ASN A 212 15.84 -9.26 -10.81
CA ASN A 212 14.40 -9.24 -10.96
C ASN A 212 13.72 -9.10 -9.60
N VAL A 213 12.82 -8.14 -9.47
CA VAL A 213 12.09 -7.89 -8.23
C VAL A 213 10.59 -7.75 -8.49
N MET A 214 9.81 -8.06 -7.47
CA MET A 214 8.39 -7.76 -7.39
C MET A 214 8.19 -6.59 -6.43
N SER A 215 7.33 -5.64 -6.81
CA SER A 215 6.90 -4.56 -5.94
C SER A 215 5.39 -4.43 -5.89
N LEU A 216 4.89 -4.06 -4.72
CA LEU A 216 3.49 -3.73 -4.48
C LEU A 216 3.47 -2.33 -3.85
N SER A 217 2.69 -1.43 -4.46
CA SER A 217 2.42 -0.11 -3.90
C SER A 217 1.48 -0.23 -2.69
N GLY A 218 1.61 0.70 -1.74
CA GLY A 218 0.78 0.74 -0.54
C GLY A 218 1.11 1.89 0.41
N ASP A 219 0.25 2.11 1.40
CA ASP A 219 0.04 3.41 2.08
C ASP A 219 1.14 3.84 3.04
N THR A 220 2.21 3.06 3.18
CA THR A 220 3.20 3.32 4.22
C THR A 220 4.20 4.44 3.87
N GLY A 221 4.00 5.16 2.77
CA GLY A 221 5.01 6.07 2.20
C GLY A 221 6.27 5.36 1.70
N TYR A 222 6.30 4.02 1.74
CA TYR A 222 7.39 3.17 1.28
C TYR A 222 6.86 2.11 0.32
N ILE A 223 7.59 1.89 -0.78
CA ILE A 223 7.42 0.75 -1.66
C ILE A 223 8.34 -0.37 -1.18
N GLN A 224 7.80 -1.58 -1.07
CA GLN A 224 8.54 -2.77 -0.68
C GLN A 224 8.87 -3.61 -1.92
N TYR A 225 10.07 -4.21 -1.91
CA TYR A 225 10.60 -4.96 -3.04
C TYR A 225 11.07 -6.35 -2.59
N TRP A 226 10.62 -7.39 -3.29
CA TRP A 226 11.03 -8.77 -3.06
C TRP A 226 11.84 -9.26 -4.25
N GLN A 227 12.92 -10.00 -3.98
CA GLN A 227 13.63 -10.73 -5.03
C GLN A 227 12.72 -11.84 -5.57
N VAL A 228 12.65 -11.97 -6.90
CA VAL A 228 11.86 -13.00 -7.55
C VAL A 228 12.69 -13.84 -8.49
N SER A 229 12.33 -15.12 -8.58
CA SER A 229 12.95 -16.06 -9.49
C SER A 229 12.42 -15.87 -10.92
N ASP A 230 13.17 -16.38 -11.90
CA ASP A 230 12.73 -16.40 -13.29
C ASP A 230 11.45 -17.22 -13.50
N LYS A 231 11.09 -18.09 -12.54
CA LYS A 231 9.83 -18.84 -12.56
C LYS A 231 8.62 -17.91 -12.62
N LEU A 232 8.57 -16.86 -11.80
CA LEU A 232 7.43 -15.93 -11.80
C LEU A 232 7.37 -15.13 -13.10
N LEU A 233 8.52 -14.74 -13.64
CA LEU A 233 8.62 -14.04 -14.92
C LEU A 233 8.18 -14.92 -16.09
N ASN A 234 8.57 -16.20 -16.09
CA ASN A 234 8.19 -17.15 -17.13
C ASN A 234 6.73 -17.59 -17.03
N LEU A 235 6.13 -17.56 -15.84
CA LEU A 235 4.68 -17.78 -15.67
C LEU A 235 3.83 -16.59 -16.15
N SER A 236 4.45 -15.44 -16.43
CA SER A 236 3.77 -14.23 -16.87
C SER A 236 3.97 -13.94 -18.37
N LYS A 237 4.67 -14.85 -19.07
CA LYS A 237 4.82 -14.89 -20.54
C LYS A 237 3.81 -15.86 -21.13
#